data_AF-A0A533ZCH8-F1
#
_entry.id   AF-A0A533ZCH8-F1
#
_cell.length_a   1.000
_cell.length_b   1.000
_cell.length_c   1.000
_cell.angle_alpha   90.00
_cell.angle_beta   90.00
_cell.angle_gamma   90.00
#
_symmetry.space_group_name_H-M   'P 1'
#
loop_
_entity.id
_entity.type
_entity.pdbx_description
1 polymer ?
#
loop_
_entity_poly.entity_id
_entity_poly.type
_entity_poly.pdbx_seq_one_letter_code
_entity_poly.pdbx_strand_id
1 'polypeptide(L)'
;MSQRPIPVDTQGTVRIRGHTLLCLQGFRGEGYSAGFIDNMAALHRDLNENPDRWVEVVEAPDAFCAACPHLAPAGCSLSGAPSEEGMQAQDRHVLVLLGLQPGARVRWREVLDRIRAS
;
A
#
# COMPACT_ATOMS: atom_id res chain seq x y z
N MET A 1 19.28 -0.43 -15.59
CA MET A 1 17.95 -0.27 -14.95
C MET A 1 18.14 -0.48 -13.46
N SER A 2 18.27 0.61 -12.71
CA SER A 2 18.63 0.56 -11.29
C SER A 2 17.42 0.11 -10.49
N GLN A 3 17.39 -1.15 -10.08
CA GLN A 3 16.33 -1.67 -9.21
C GLN A 3 16.50 -1.02 -7.84
N ARG A 4 15.61 -0.07 -7.51
CA ARG A 4 15.56 0.51 -6.16
C ARG A 4 15.13 -0.59 -5.19
N PRO A 5 15.85 -0.80 -4.07
CA PRO A 5 15.46 -1.78 -3.08
C PRO A 5 14.09 -1.42 -2.52
N ILE A 6 13.23 -2.43 -2.38
CA ILE A 6 11.89 -2.27 -1.81
C ILE A 6 12.03 -1.86 -0.34
N PRO A 7 11.31 -0.83 0.12
CA PRO A 7 11.26 -0.50 1.54
C PRO A 7 10.50 -1.60 2.30
N VAL A 8 11.26 -2.61 2.74
CA VAL A 8 10.83 -3.62 3.70
C VAL A 8 11.27 -3.21 5.11
N ASP A 9 10.53 -3.64 6.13
CA ASP A 9 11.00 -3.55 7.51
C ASP A 9 12.21 -4.48 7.76
N THR A 10 12.78 -4.42 8.96
CA THR A 10 13.91 -5.28 9.39
C THR A 10 13.61 -6.78 9.39
N GLN A 11 12.35 -7.18 9.09
CA GLN A 11 11.91 -8.56 8.96
C GLN A 11 11.49 -8.94 7.53
N GLY A 12 11.73 -8.10 6.53
CA GLY A 12 11.36 -8.38 5.14
C GLY A 12 9.86 -8.23 4.84
N THR A 13 9.11 -7.54 5.72
CA THR A 13 7.68 -7.30 5.59
C THR A 13 7.44 -6.01 4.84
N VAL A 14 6.52 -6.02 3.86
CA VAL A 14 6.08 -4.80 3.18
C VAL A 14 4.89 -4.22 3.94
N ARG A 15 4.99 -2.97 4.37
CA ARG A 15 3.86 -2.25 4.99
C ARG A 15 2.97 -1.67 3.92
N ILE A 16 1.68 -1.98 3.96
CA ILE A 16 0.70 -1.55 2.95
C ILE A 16 -0.54 -1.03 3.66
N ARG A 17 -1.00 0.16 3.30
CA ARG A 17 -2.23 0.71 3.90
C ARG A 17 -3.49 0.19 3.21
N GLY A 18 -4.59 0.14 3.98
CA GLY A 18 -5.83 -0.50 3.56
C GLY A 18 -6.28 -0.14 2.15
N HIS A 19 -6.40 1.15 1.82
CA HIS A 19 -6.89 1.55 0.49
C HIS A 19 -5.94 1.17 -0.65
N THR A 20 -4.63 1.15 -0.40
CA THR A 20 -3.63 0.81 -1.41
C THR A 20 -3.74 -0.65 -1.86
N LEU A 21 -4.22 -1.54 -1.00
CA LEU A 21 -4.50 -2.95 -1.33
C LEU A 21 -5.45 -3.06 -2.55
N LEU A 22 -6.48 -2.21 -2.59
CA LEU A 22 -7.45 -2.16 -3.69
C LEU A 22 -6.92 -1.35 -4.87
N CYS A 23 -6.25 -0.20 -4.63
CA CYS A 23 -5.66 0.61 -5.70
C CYS A 23 -4.67 -0.21 -6.54
N LEU A 24 -3.91 -1.12 -5.93
CA LEU A 24 -3.00 -2.02 -6.63
C LEU A 24 -3.70 -2.92 -7.65
N GLN A 25 -4.91 -3.39 -7.37
CA GLN A 25 -5.65 -4.27 -8.28
C GLN A 25 -6.09 -3.53 -9.55
N GLY A 26 -6.31 -2.22 -9.44
CA GLY A 26 -6.70 -1.34 -10.54
C GLY A 26 -5.54 -0.55 -11.15
N PHE A 27 -4.30 -0.75 -10.71
CA PHE A 27 -3.17 0.08 -11.12
C PHE A 27 -2.82 -0.12 -12.59
N ARG A 28 -2.88 0.97 -13.38
CA ARG A 28 -2.55 1.00 -14.82
C ARG A 28 -1.29 1.80 -15.17
N GLY A 29 -0.65 2.43 -14.18
CA GLY A 29 0.52 3.28 -14.41
C GLY A 29 0.20 4.65 -15.01
N GLU A 30 -0.99 5.18 -14.77
CA GLU A 30 -1.44 6.48 -15.27
C GLU A 30 -1.88 7.40 -14.11
N GLY A 31 -1.86 8.72 -14.30
CA GLY A 31 -2.43 9.68 -13.34
C GLY A 31 -1.53 10.07 -12.16
N TYR A 32 -0.27 9.62 -12.12
CA TYR A 32 0.69 9.92 -11.07
C TYR A 32 2.04 10.41 -11.63
N SER A 33 2.91 10.92 -10.74
CA SER A 33 4.28 11.26 -11.13
C SER A 33 5.06 10.01 -11.56
N ALA A 34 6.01 10.16 -12.49
CA ALA A 34 6.81 9.05 -12.98
C ALA A 34 7.51 8.28 -11.83
N GLY A 35 8.07 9.00 -10.85
CA GLY A 35 8.72 8.38 -9.70
C GLY A 35 7.77 7.58 -8.80
N PHE A 36 6.50 7.99 -8.70
CA PHE A 36 5.48 7.24 -7.97
C PHE A 36 5.04 6.00 -8.73
N ILE A 37 4.82 6.12 -10.05
CA ILE A 37 4.50 5.00 -10.95
C ILE A 37 5.60 3.93 -10.88
N ASP A 38 6.86 4.33 -10.97
CA ASP A 38 8.00 3.40 -10.90
C ASP A 38 8.06 2.66 -9.57
N ASN A 39 7.82 3.37 -8.46
CA ASN A 39 7.80 2.79 -7.11
C ASN A 39 6.64 1.79 -6.95
N MET A 40 5.43 2.19 -7.36
CA MET A 40 4.26 1.31 -7.35
C MET A 40 4.47 0.07 -8.21
N ALA A 41 4.99 0.25 -9.43
CA ALA A 41 5.20 -0.84 -10.37
C ALA A 41 6.25 -1.83 -9.85
N ALA A 42 7.32 -1.36 -9.21
CA ALA A 42 8.33 -2.23 -8.60
C ALA A 42 7.75 -3.06 -7.45
N LEU A 43 7.02 -2.43 -6.53
CA LEU A 43 6.37 -3.11 -5.41
C LEU A 43 5.28 -4.10 -5.88
N HIS A 44 4.48 -3.70 -6.87
CA HIS A 44 3.42 -4.55 -7.41
C HIS A 44 3.99 -5.80 -8.10
N ARG A 45 5.05 -5.64 -8.91
CA ARG A 45 5.75 -6.78 -9.53
C ARG A 45 6.27 -7.74 -8.47
N ASP A 46 6.96 -7.21 -7.47
CA ASP A 46 7.54 -8.01 -6.41
C ASP A 46 6.50 -8.80 -5.61
N LEU A 47 5.38 -8.18 -5.23
CA LEU A 47 4.30 -8.87 -4.52
C LEU A 47 3.66 -9.97 -5.39
N ASN A 48 3.51 -9.74 -6.69
CA ASN A 48 2.98 -10.74 -7.62
C ASN A 48 3.95 -11.90 -7.87
N GLU A 49 5.25 -11.63 -7.94
CA GLU A 49 6.30 -12.65 -8.07
C GLU A 49 6.54 -13.41 -6.76
N ASN A 50 6.19 -12.80 -5.62
CA ASN A 50 6.38 -13.35 -4.28
C ASN A 50 5.06 -13.37 -3.50
N PRO A 51 4.07 -14.20 -3.88
CA PRO A 51 2.77 -14.28 -3.19
C PRO A 51 2.88 -14.70 -1.73
N ASP A 52 4.00 -15.32 -1.36
CA ASP A 52 4.32 -15.73 -0.01
C ASP A 52 5.06 -14.63 0.76
N ARG A 53 5.21 -13.43 0.24
CA ARG A 53 5.78 -12.32 1.00
C ARG A 53 4.84 -11.93 2.15
N TRP A 54 5.42 -11.62 3.31
CA TRP A 54 4.67 -11.05 4.42
C TRP A 54 4.34 -9.60 4.13
N VAL A 55 3.10 -9.23 4.38
CA VAL A 55 2.64 -7.85 4.39
C VAL A 55 2.05 -7.51 5.75
N GLU A 56 2.33 -6.30 6.23
CA GLU A 56 1.70 -5.74 7.41
C GLU A 56 0.72 -4.66 6.95
N VAL A 57 -0.56 -4.82 7.32
CA VAL A 57 -1.57 -3.82 6.99
C VAL A 57 -1.58 -2.68 7.98
N VAL A 58 -1.64 -1.43 7.51
CA VAL A 58 -1.56 -0.23 8.36
C VAL A 58 -2.64 0.81 8.01
N GLU A 59 -2.90 1.76 8.92
CA GLU A 59 -3.73 2.95 8.72
C GLU A 59 -2.84 4.22 8.72
N ALA A 60 -1.74 4.17 7.97
CA ALA A 60 -0.73 5.22 7.92
C ALA A 60 -0.01 5.20 6.57
N PRO A 61 0.73 6.26 6.19
CA PRO A 61 1.58 6.21 5.00
C PRO A 61 2.49 4.98 4.96
N ASP A 62 2.61 4.38 3.78
CA ASP A 62 3.14 3.04 3.59
C ASP A 62 4.34 3.01 2.62
N ALA A 63 4.76 1.80 2.23
CA ALA A 63 5.86 1.59 1.28
C ALA A 63 5.63 2.27 -0.09
N PHE A 64 4.37 2.45 -0.49
CA PHE A 64 4.00 3.08 -1.76
C PHE A 64 4.07 4.61 -1.65
N CYS A 65 3.78 5.15 -0.48
CA CYS A 65 3.85 6.57 -0.17
C CYS A 65 5.28 7.15 -0.23
N ALA A 66 6.34 6.33 -0.19
CA ALA A 66 7.73 6.77 -0.16
C ALA A 66 8.15 7.66 -1.35
N ALA A 67 7.46 7.58 -2.49
CA ALA A 67 7.68 8.43 -3.66
C ALA A 67 6.51 9.39 -3.94
N CYS A 68 5.54 9.49 -3.02
CA CYS A 68 4.35 10.30 -3.20
C CYS A 68 4.67 11.79 -3.00
N PRO A 69 4.36 12.68 -3.97
CA PRO A 69 4.59 14.11 -3.80
C PRO A 69 3.70 14.75 -2.73
N HIS A 70 2.65 14.05 -2.29
CA HIS A 70 1.70 14.52 -1.28
C HIS A 70 2.02 14.00 0.13
N LEU A 71 3.12 13.26 0.32
CA LEU A 71 3.55 12.83 1.64
C LEU A 71 4.20 14.00 2.39
N ALA A 72 3.61 14.39 3.52
CA ALA A 72 4.09 15.43 4.43
C ALA A 72 4.39 14.84 5.82
N PRO A 73 5.07 15.57 6.74
CA PRO A 73 5.34 15.07 8.09
C PRO A 73 4.10 14.66 8.88
N ALA A 74 2.95 15.29 8.60
CA ALA A 74 1.66 14.99 9.22
C ALA A 74 0.85 13.90 8.46
N GLY A 75 1.43 13.26 7.45
CA GLY A 75 0.75 12.26 6.61
C GLY A 75 0.41 12.76 5.20
N CYS A 76 -0.63 12.20 4.60
CA CYS A 76 -1.11 12.56 3.27
C CYS A 76 -1.69 13.99 3.25
N SER A 77 -1.31 14.76 2.24
CA SER A 77 -1.75 16.15 2.03
C SER A 77 -2.53 16.36 0.73
N LEU A 78 -2.90 15.28 0.02
CA LEU A 78 -3.47 15.30 -1.34
C LEU A 78 -4.67 16.26 -1.49
N SER A 79 -5.50 16.40 -0.45
CA SER A 79 -6.73 17.21 -0.48
C SER A 79 -6.77 18.34 0.55
N GLY A 80 -5.61 18.78 1.07
CA GLY A 80 -5.55 19.76 2.17
C GLY A 80 -5.85 19.13 3.54
N ALA A 81 -5.54 19.81 4.64
CA ALA A 81 -5.67 19.23 5.98
C ALA A 81 -7.13 19.18 6.48
N PRO A 82 -7.57 18.09 7.15
CA PRO A 82 -6.81 16.87 7.49
C PRO A 82 -7.05 15.73 6.46
N SER A 83 -6.33 15.76 5.33
CA SER A 83 -6.39 14.71 4.29
C SER A 83 -5.95 13.33 4.81
N GLU A 84 -5.12 13.24 5.86
CA GLU A 84 -4.73 11.94 6.41
C GLU A 84 -5.87 11.26 7.16
N GLU A 85 -6.69 11.98 7.94
CA GLU A 85 -7.84 11.40 8.66
C GLU A 85 -8.84 10.79 7.68
N GLY A 86 -9.08 11.46 6.55
CA GLY A 86 -9.91 10.92 5.47
C GLY A 86 -9.33 9.64 4.86
N MET A 87 -8.01 9.59 4.65
CA MET A 87 -7.33 8.39 4.14
C MET A 87 -7.36 7.25 5.15
N GLN A 88 -7.23 7.54 6.45
CA GLN A 88 -7.36 6.56 7.53
C GLN A 88 -8.77 5.97 7.60
N ALA A 89 -9.81 6.81 7.41
CA ALA A 89 -11.18 6.33 7.35
C ALA A 89 -11.39 5.36 6.17
N GLN A 90 -10.81 5.68 5.01
CA GLN A 90 -10.84 4.80 3.84
C GLN A 90 -10.04 3.50 4.07
N ASP A 91 -8.86 3.59 4.68
CA ASP A 91 -8.06 2.42 5.05
C ASP A 91 -8.86 1.48 5.94
N ARG A 92 -9.43 2.02 7.02
CA ARG A 92 -10.23 1.26 7.97
C ARG A 92 -11.40 0.56 7.29
N HIS A 93 -12.10 1.27 6.41
CA HIS A 93 -13.22 0.70 5.70
C HIS A 93 -12.79 -0.52 4.87
N VAL A 94 -11.68 -0.41 4.13
CA VAL A 94 -11.15 -1.52 3.34
C VAL A 94 -10.68 -2.67 4.23
N LEU A 95 -9.97 -2.40 5.33
CA LEU A 95 -9.51 -3.44 6.24
C LEU A 95 -10.69 -4.21 6.86
N VAL A 96 -11.75 -3.51 7.25
CA VAL A 96 -12.99 -4.13 7.74
C VAL A 96 -13.62 -5.05 6.68
N LEU A 97 -13.74 -4.59 5.44
CA LEU A 97 -14.27 -5.40 4.33
C LEU A 97 -13.43 -6.68 4.10
N LEU A 98 -12.11 -6.58 4.22
CA LEU A 98 -11.19 -7.71 4.05
C LEU A 98 -11.04 -8.56 5.32
N GLY A 99 -11.72 -8.22 6.42
CA GLY A 99 -11.60 -8.92 7.71
C GLY A 99 -10.19 -8.84 8.32
N LEU A 100 -9.47 -7.74 8.07
CA LEU A 100 -8.13 -7.46 8.54
C LEU A 100 -8.14 -6.36 9.61
N GLN A 101 -7.12 -6.35 10.46
CA GLN A 101 -6.93 -5.33 11.49
C GLN A 101 -5.56 -4.66 11.29
N PRO A 102 -5.41 -3.36 11.59
CA PRO A 102 -4.12 -2.70 11.52
C PRO A 102 -3.07 -3.42 12.39
N GLY A 103 -1.85 -3.57 11.86
CA GLY A 103 -0.77 -4.36 12.45
C GLY A 103 -0.85 -5.87 12.17
N ALA A 104 -1.91 -6.37 11.54
CA ALA A 104 -1.99 -7.77 11.13
C ALA A 104 -0.93 -8.07 10.07
N ARG A 105 -0.21 -9.18 10.27
CA ARG A 105 0.78 -9.70 9.33
C ARG A 105 0.20 -10.91 8.61
N VAL A 106 0.02 -10.78 7.31
CA VAL A 106 -0.57 -11.82 6.46
C VAL A 106 0.31 -12.07 5.24
N ARG A 107 0.14 -13.21 4.57
CA ARG A 107 0.81 -13.43 3.29
C ARG A 107 0.09 -12.62 2.20
N TRP A 108 0.83 -12.14 1.20
CA TRP A 108 0.21 -11.40 0.09
C TRP A 108 -0.91 -12.20 -0.60
N ARG A 109 -0.71 -13.51 -0.83
CA ARG A 109 -1.74 -14.40 -1.36
C ARG A 109 -3.06 -14.35 -0.58
N GLU A 110 -2.98 -14.25 0.74
CA GLU A 110 -4.16 -14.20 1.61
C GLU A 110 -4.94 -12.90 1.42
N VAL A 111 -4.24 -11.78 1.23
CA VAL A 111 -4.88 -10.50 0.86
C VAL A 111 -5.65 -10.66 -0.45
N LEU A 112 -5.01 -11.24 -1.47
CA LEU A 112 -5.66 -11.44 -2.78
C LEU A 112 -6.88 -12.37 -2.68
N ASP A 113 -6.80 -13.42 -1.86
CA ASP A 113 -7.93 -14.33 -1.63
C ASP A 113 -9.09 -13.63 -0.92
N ARG A 114 -8.80 -12.78 0.07
CA ARG A 114 -9.81 -11.95 0.75
C ARG A 114 -10.47 -10.94 -0.19
N ILE A 115 -9.69 -10.29 -1.07
CA ILE A 115 -10.23 -9.38 -2.10
C ILE A 115 -11.12 -10.12 -3.10
N ARG A 116 -10.76 -11.34 -3.49
CA ARG A 116 -11.59 -12.16 -4.40
C ARG A 116 -12.90 -12.64 -3.76
N ALA A 117 -12.94 -12.74 -2.44
CA ALA A 117 -14.08 -13.24 -1.68
C ALA A 117 -15.01 -12.13 -1.16
N SER A 118 -14.64 -10.85 -1.31
CA SER A 118 -15.40 -9.68 -0.85
C SER A 118 -16.44 -9.19 -1.86
#